data_AF-A0A5C4WX74-F1
#
_entry.id   AF-A0A5C4WX74-F1
#
_cell.length_a   1.000
_cell.length_b   1.000
_cell.length_c   1.000
_cell.angle_alpha   90.00
_cell.angle_beta   90.00
_cell.angle_gamma   90.00
#
_symmetry.space_group_name_H-M   'P 1'
#
loop_
_entity.id
_entity.type
_entity.pdbx_description
1 polymer ?
#
loop_
_entity_poly.entity_id
_entity_poly.type
_entity_poly.pdbx_seq_one_letter_code
_entity_poly.pdbx_strand_id
1 'polypeptide(L)'
;MTHFAVKNKLCTSPLDFTEHADAWIGQLEAELSKTYPDVSLCSSTRSSEFKGAFVDLGTIGVNRELNSGLGLLVEQEGTRNQFFVVSDIPIDGDLFKTLRKAVHRACQKAEAAATDIEWSAMLVQTPKILSHPSRLEGTLRIGKMTLSASETDFTDVVYHYDSGSSMSSGYKWQVSRPICVAGHTTASSKESAISRAGRELRRLCGLLAVSWGVPYEIAHPPMPQYDQEGPPQYKVRPGLRLLQEAPAVEKWEAHPVPSWTADAWRQAERVELTAALDMFLEAEYVTARHPSLSAVAYVAAIEAIGDGLFTVEQCKCCKSIPGATKKYKATIRLVVSEPVAQRLDRVYGWRSTTVHRGSLHSTEVNASRGWAHMLNPRYSENLTAVLPELREAARSLIERGLDNQLPESRPLHDIG
;
A
#
# COMPACT_ATOMS: atom_id res chain seq x y z
N MET A 1 19.72 -22.02 9.73
CA MET A 1 19.33 -20.97 10.71
C MET A 1 18.89 -21.55 12.06
N THR A 2 18.05 -22.59 12.11
CA THR A 2 17.49 -23.14 13.37
C THR A 2 18.51 -23.52 14.46
N HIS A 3 19.68 -24.08 14.11
CA HIS A 3 20.73 -24.38 15.10
C HIS A 3 21.45 -23.14 15.67
N PHE A 4 21.45 -22.02 14.94
CA PHE A 4 22.05 -20.75 15.37
C PHE A 4 21.09 -19.96 16.29
N ALA A 5 19.78 -20.18 16.13
CA ALA A 5 18.73 -19.48 16.88
C ALA A 5 18.66 -19.87 18.36
N VAL A 6 18.84 -21.17 18.70
CA VAL A 6 18.60 -21.66 20.08
C VAL A 6 19.49 -20.97 21.12
N LYS A 7 20.76 -20.66 20.80
CA LYS A 7 21.68 -19.98 21.73
C LYS A 7 21.36 -18.49 21.93
N ASN A 8 20.60 -17.88 21.02
CA ASN A 8 20.33 -16.46 21.00
C ASN A 8 18.87 -16.12 21.38
N LYS A 9 18.19 -17.03 22.08
CA LYS A 9 16.82 -16.81 22.55
C LYS A 9 16.78 -15.74 23.64
N LEU A 10 16.04 -14.66 23.37
CA LEU A 10 15.82 -13.56 24.30
C LEU A 10 14.73 -13.94 25.32
N CYS A 11 13.53 -14.27 24.85
CA CYS A 11 12.40 -14.66 25.68
C CYS A 11 11.33 -15.45 24.90
N THR A 12 10.25 -15.83 25.60
CA THR A 12 9.00 -16.35 25.01
C THR A 12 7.84 -15.58 25.66
N SER A 13 6.87 -15.18 24.86
CA SER A 13 5.69 -14.43 25.34
C SER A 13 4.41 -14.95 24.67
N PRO A 14 3.26 -14.86 25.35
CA PRO A 14 1.95 -15.17 24.78
C PRO A 14 1.37 -14.03 23.91
N LEU A 15 2.08 -12.90 23.78
CA LEU A 15 1.67 -11.76 22.93
C LEU A 15 1.34 -12.26 21.53
N ASP A 16 0.12 -12.01 21.04
CA ASP A 16 -0.18 -12.26 19.62
C ASP A 16 0.57 -11.22 18.78
N PHE A 17 1.70 -11.63 18.20
CA PHE A 17 2.53 -10.74 17.39
C PHE A 17 1.84 -10.32 16.09
N THR A 18 0.90 -11.10 15.56
CA THR A 18 0.14 -10.69 14.35
C THR A 18 -0.70 -9.47 14.64
N GLU A 19 -1.33 -9.44 15.82
CA GLU A 19 -2.11 -8.30 16.25
C GLU A 19 -1.19 -7.18 16.77
N HIS A 20 -0.26 -7.48 17.67
CA HIS A 20 0.44 -6.48 18.48
C HIS A 20 1.82 -6.06 17.97
N ALA A 21 2.25 -6.48 16.76
CA ALA A 21 3.57 -6.17 16.23
C ALA A 21 3.93 -4.68 16.32
N ASP A 22 3.08 -3.78 15.81
CA ASP A 22 3.38 -2.34 15.80
C ASP A 22 3.55 -1.75 17.21
N ALA A 23 2.65 -2.13 18.13
CA ALA A 23 2.73 -1.69 19.51
C ALA A 23 4.01 -2.20 20.18
N TRP A 24 4.34 -3.48 19.95
CA TRP A 24 5.57 -4.07 20.46
C TRP A 24 6.82 -3.39 19.88
N ILE A 25 6.85 -3.10 18.57
CA ILE A 25 7.97 -2.40 17.92
C ILE A 25 8.14 -1.01 18.54
N GLY A 26 7.07 -0.23 18.66
CA GLY A 26 7.13 1.10 19.29
C GLY A 26 7.58 1.05 20.75
N GLN A 27 7.11 0.07 21.53
CA GLN A 27 7.57 -0.11 22.91
C GLN A 27 9.02 -0.59 22.99
N LEU A 28 9.46 -1.42 22.05
CA LEU A 28 10.85 -1.87 21.96
C LEU A 28 11.77 -0.70 21.65
N GLU A 29 11.44 0.13 20.65
CA GLU A 29 12.19 1.33 20.31
C GLU A 29 12.28 2.28 21.51
N ALA A 30 11.15 2.53 22.18
CA ALA A 30 11.09 3.37 23.38
C ALA A 30 11.88 2.81 24.58
N GLU A 31 12.00 1.48 24.73
CA GLU A 31 12.84 0.88 25.78
C GLU A 31 14.32 0.89 25.40
N LEU A 32 14.67 0.66 24.12
CA LEU A 32 16.05 0.69 23.64
C LEU A 32 16.62 2.11 23.62
N SER A 33 15.81 3.12 23.29
CA SER A 33 16.25 4.53 23.21
C SER A 33 16.74 5.10 24.55
N LYS A 34 16.33 4.48 25.67
CA LYS A 34 16.84 4.81 27.01
C LYS A 34 18.33 4.50 27.19
N THR A 35 18.84 3.55 26.42
CA THR A 35 20.25 3.15 26.43
C THR A 35 20.97 3.60 25.15
N TYR A 36 20.25 3.63 24.03
CA TYR A 36 20.77 3.95 22.71
C TYR A 36 19.90 5.04 22.06
N PRO A 37 20.14 6.34 22.33
CA PRO A 37 19.25 7.43 21.90
C PRO A 37 18.98 7.50 20.39
N ASP A 38 19.92 7.02 19.58
CA ASP A 38 19.84 7.00 18.11
C ASP A 38 19.35 5.67 17.53
N VAL A 39 18.79 4.78 18.36
CA VAL A 39 18.17 3.54 17.86
C VAL A 39 17.00 3.89 16.94
N SER A 40 16.96 3.23 15.79
CA SER A 40 15.83 3.28 14.88
C SER A 40 15.50 1.87 14.46
N LEU A 41 14.25 1.47 14.64
CA LEU A 41 13.79 0.14 14.28
C LEU A 41 13.16 0.18 12.90
N CYS A 42 13.67 -0.64 11.99
CA CYS A 42 13.06 -0.87 10.69
C CYS A 42 12.39 -2.24 10.73
N SER A 43 11.05 -2.26 10.76
CA SER A 43 10.35 -3.55 10.60
C SER A 43 10.62 -4.06 9.18
N SER A 44 11.13 -5.29 9.05
CA SER A 44 11.22 -5.95 7.76
C SER A 44 10.14 -7.02 7.64
N THR A 45 9.86 -7.34 6.38
CA THR A 45 8.83 -8.22 5.86
C THR A 45 8.67 -9.55 6.61
N ARG A 46 7.42 -10.05 6.65
CA ARG A 46 7.17 -11.48 6.87
C ARG A 46 7.92 -12.24 5.76
N SER A 47 8.87 -13.08 6.15
CA SER A 47 9.55 -13.94 5.19
C SER A 47 8.62 -15.09 4.81
N SER A 48 8.58 -15.47 3.53
CA SER A 48 7.91 -16.70 3.10
C SER A 48 8.68 -17.96 3.53
N GLU A 49 9.95 -17.82 3.91
CA GLU A 49 10.84 -18.93 4.26
C GLU A 49 10.66 -19.43 5.70
N PHE A 50 10.08 -18.60 6.60
CA PHE A 50 9.80 -18.99 7.97
C PHE A 50 8.53 -18.33 8.52
N LYS A 51 7.86 -18.99 9.47
CA LYS A 51 6.62 -18.48 10.10
C LYS A 51 6.96 -17.43 11.16
N GLY A 52 7.31 -16.23 10.71
CA GLY A 52 7.73 -15.17 11.62
C GLY A 52 7.93 -13.80 10.98
N ALA A 53 8.49 -12.89 11.76
CA ALA A 53 8.89 -11.56 11.34
C ALA A 53 10.37 -11.32 11.66
N PHE A 54 11.05 -10.53 10.85
CA PHE A 54 12.40 -10.04 11.14
C PHE A 54 12.35 -8.53 11.34
N VAL A 55 12.82 -8.07 12.49
CA VAL A 55 12.90 -6.64 12.82
C VAL A 55 14.36 -6.23 12.79
N ASP A 56 14.72 -5.40 11.83
CA ASP A 56 16.07 -4.86 11.75
C ASP A 56 16.24 -3.81 12.86
N LEU A 57 17.28 -3.99 13.67
CA LEU A 57 17.58 -3.08 14.78
C LEU A 57 18.37 -1.84 14.33
N GLY A 58 18.64 -1.71 13.03
CA GLY A 58 19.30 -0.54 12.44
C GLY A 58 20.62 -0.23 13.12
N THR A 59 20.89 1.05 13.38
CA THR A 59 22.10 1.50 14.08
C THR A 59 21.90 1.52 15.59
N ILE A 60 22.50 0.54 16.29
CA ILE A 60 22.67 0.57 17.75
C ILE A 60 24.14 0.88 18.05
N GLY A 61 24.48 2.14 18.35
CA GLY A 61 25.83 2.52 18.79
C GLY A 61 26.24 3.96 18.50
N VAL A 62 27.25 4.44 19.25
CA VAL A 62 27.79 5.81 19.16
C VAL A 62 28.66 6.03 17.90
N ASN A 63 29.12 4.94 17.27
CA ASN A 63 29.83 4.97 15.99
C ASN A 63 28.94 4.36 14.91
N ARG A 64 28.37 5.22 14.05
CA ARG A 64 27.45 4.93 12.94
C ARG A 64 27.97 3.94 11.87
N GLU A 65 29.15 3.38 12.05
CA GLU A 65 29.81 2.49 11.08
C GLU A 65 29.48 1.00 11.30
N LEU A 66 28.83 0.61 12.40
CA LEU A 66 28.50 -0.79 12.68
C LEU A 66 27.08 -1.18 12.20
N ASN A 67 27.04 -1.53 10.91
CA ASN A 67 26.49 -2.75 10.29
C ASN A 67 24.99 -3.13 10.34
N SER A 68 24.49 -3.26 9.12
CA SER A 68 23.25 -3.86 8.59
C SER A 68 23.05 -5.37 8.86
N GLY A 69 23.38 -5.86 10.05
CA GLY A 69 23.34 -7.31 10.34
C GLY A 69 22.72 -7.70 11.67
N LEU A 70 22.38 -6.74 12.54
CA LEU A 70 21.73 -7.00 13.83
C LEU A 70 20.21 -6.89 13.69
N GLY A 71 19.49 -7.97 13.99
CA GLY A 71 18.04 -7.97 13.98
C GLY A 71 17.41 -8.89 15.02
N LEU A 72 16.09 -8.81 15.13
CA LEU A 72 15.28 -9.69 15.94
C LEU A 72 14.43 -10.58 15.06
N LEU A 73 14.54 -11.87 15.26
CA LEU A 73 13.67 -12.87 14.66
C LEU A 73 12.55 -13.20 15.65
N VAL A 74 11.31 -13.04 15.20
CA VAL A 74 10.10 -13.42 15.96
C VAL A 74 9.49 -14.63 15.28
N GLU A 75 9.58 -15.80 15.92
CA GLU A 75 8.95 -17.03 15.43
C GLU A 75 7.65 -17.29 16.17
N GLN A 76 6.57 -17.57 15.42
CA GLN A 76 5.28 -17.91 16.00
C GLN A 76 5.12 -19.43 16.09
N GLU A 77 4.98 -19.95 17.30
CA GLU A 77 4.74 -21.36 17.60
C GLU A 77 3.40 -21.51 18.33
N GLY A 78 2.33 -21.73 17.56
CA GLY A 78 0.96 -21.76 18.09
C GLY A 78 0.55 -20.39 18.63
N THR A 79 0.22 -20.33 19.92
CA THR A 79 -0.18 -19.09 20.63
C THR A 79 0.99 -18.36 21.29
N ARG A 80 2.22 -18.86 21.12
CA ARG A 80 3.42 -18.26 21.73
C ARG A 80 4.35 -17.73 20.67
N ASN A 81 4.97 -16.60 20.96
CA ASN A 81 6.01 -16.02 20.15
C ASN A 81 7.36 -16.19 20.83
N GLN A 82 8.34 -16.65 20.06
CA GLN A 82 9.72 -16.79 20.49
C GLN A 82 10.55 -15.68 19.86
N PHE A 83 11.32 -14.97 20.69
CA PHE A 83 12.13 -13.85 20.26
C PHE A 83 13.60 -14.24 20.29
N PHE A 84 14.28 -14.09 19.16
CA PHE A 84 15.69 -14.40 19.01
C PHE A 84 16.42 -13.16 18.51
N VAL A 85 17.67 -12.99 18.93
CA VAL A 85 18.56 -12.02 18.30
C VAL A 85 19.37 -12.71 17.21
N VAL A 86 19.51 -12.05 16.07
CA VAL A 86 20.29 -12.50 14.91
C VAL A 86 21.35 -11.45 14.65
N SER A 87 22.60 -11.88 14.51
CA SER A 87 23.74 -11.00 14.26
C SER A 87 24.81 -11.75 13.47
N ASP A 88 25.42 -11.06 12.50
CA ASP A 88 26.59 -11.56 11.77
C ASP A 88 27.86 -11.52 12.63
N ILE A 89 27.85 -10.75 13.72
CA ILE A 89 28.97 -10.55 14.64
C ILE A 89 28.59 -11.09 16.03
N PRO A 90 29.53 -11.69 16.80
CA PRO A 90 29.27 -12.07 18.18
C PRO A 90 28.70 -10.91 19.00
N ILE A 91 27.57 -11.15 19.67
CA ILE A 91 26.88 -10.17 20.51
C ILE A 91 27.52 -10.20 21.89
N ASP A 92 27.95 -9.04 22.39
CA ASP A 92 28.49 -8.95 23.75
C ASP A 92 27.40 -9.21 24.81
N GLY A 93 27.84 -9.62 26.01
CA GLY A 93 26.93 -10.02 27.07
C GLY A 93 26.03 -8.90 27.59
N ASP A 94 26.43 -7.64 27.47
CA ASP A 94 25.69 -6.49 28.01
C ASP A 94 24.64 -5.99 27.01
N LEU A 95 24.97 -5.98 25.71
CA LEU A 95 23.99 -5.79 24.64
C LEU A 95 22.92 -6.87 24.69
N PHE A 96 23.30 -8.15 24.83
CA PHE A 96 22.34 -9.26 24.92
C PHE A 96 21.40 -9.11 26.13
N LYS A 97 21.92 -8.73 27.31
CA LYS A 97 21.10 -8.45 28.50
C LYS A 97 20.15 -7.28 28.27
N THR A 98 20.63 -6.22 27.62
CA THR A 98 19.84 -5.02 27.31
C THR A 98 18.69 -5.35 26.37
N LEU A 99 18.97 -6.06 25.27
CA LEU A 99 17.97 -6.54 24.32
C LEU A 99 16.94 -7.44 25.00
N ARG A 100 17.38 -8.42 25.79
CA ARG A 100 16.47 -9.31 26.53
C ARG A 100 15.52 -8.52 27.44
N LYS A 101 16.05 -7.54 28.18
CA LYS A 101 15.25 -6.69 29.08
C LYS A 101 14.27 -5.81 28.31
N ALA A 102 14.71 -5.19 27.22
CA ALA A 102 13.88 -4.34 26.38
C ALA A 102 12.74 -5.13 25.73
N VAL A 103 13.05 -6.27 25.10
CA VAL A 103 12.06 -7.18 24.50
C VAL A 103 11.04 -7.66 25.52
N HIS A 104 11.47 -8.07 26.72
CA HIS A 104 10.55 -8.53 27.76
C HIS A 104 9.57 -7.42 28.19
N ARG A 105 10.07 -6.19 28.41
CA ARG A 105 9.24 -5.04 28.75
C ARG A 105 8.31 -4.63 27.62
N ALA A 106 8.78 -4.68 26.38
CA ALA A 106 7.97 -4.41 25.19
C ALA A 106 6.81 -5.40 25.09
N CYS A 107 7.04 -6.70 25.34
CA CYS A 107 5.97 -7.70 25.40
C CYS A 107 4.93 -7.35 26.49
N GLN A 108 5.38 -7.08 27.72
CA GLN A 108 4.48 -6.74 28.84
C GLN A 108 3.63 -5.50 28.56
N LYS A 109 4.22 -4.47 27.94
CA LYS A 109 3.49 -3.24 27.60
C LYS A 109 2.59 -3.40 26.38
N ALA A 110 2.99 -4.18 25.40
CA ALA A 110 2.15 -4.48 24.24
C ALA A 110 0.93 -5.33 24.63
N GLU A 111 1.07 -6.19 25.65
CA GLU A 111 -0.01 -6.96 26.30
C GLU A 111 -0.92 -6.09 27.18
N ALA A 112 -0.56 -4.84 27.50
CA ALA A 112 -1.41 -3.96 28.30
C ALA A 112 -2.75 -3.72 27.60
N ALA A 113 -3.81 -3.52 28.41
CA ALA A 113 -5.19 -3.45 27.92
C ALA A 113 -5.31 -2.46 26.76
N ALA A 114 -5.72 -2.98 25.59
CA ALA A 114 -5.95 -2.16 24.42
C ALA A 114 -7.05 -1.14 24.74
N THR A 115 -6.77 0.13 24.45
CA THR A 115 -7.76 1.20 24.57
C THR A 115 -8.28 1.53 23.18
N ASP A 116 -9.55 1.90 23.10
CA ASP A 116 -10.10 2.45 21.87
C ASP A 116 -9.63 3.90 21.72
N ILE A 117 -8.95 4.19 20.62
CA ILE A 117 -8.37 5.50 20.35
C ILE A 117 -9.11 6.09 19.16
N GLU A 118 -9.84 7.18 19.41
CA GLU A 118 -10.48 7.96 18.36
C GLU A 118 -9.45 8.77 17.58
N TRP A 119 -9.63 8.82 16.27
CA TRP A 119 -8.75 9.54 15.36
C TRP A 119 -9.53 10.17 14.22
N SER A 120 -8.93 11.18 13.60
CA SER A 120 -9.45 11.84 12.41
C SER A 120 -8.37 12.03 11.37
N ALA A 121 -8.77 12.01 10.10
CA ALA A 121 -7.92 12.19 8.93
C ALA A 121 -8.67 12.99 7.85
N MET A 122 -7.96 13.37 6.80
CA MET A 122 -8.53 14.04 5.65
C MET A 122 -8.04 13.39 4.36
N LEU A 123 -8.98 13.14 3.45
CA LEU A 123 -8.69 12.64 2.12
C LEU A 123 -8.96 13.73 1.09
N VAL A 124 -8.13 13.79 0.05
CA VAL A 124 -8.36 14.65 -1.11
C VAL A 124 -8.32 13.84 -2.39
N GLN A 125 -9.09 14.26 -3.38
CA GLN A 125 -9.08 13.66 -4.71
C GLN A 125 -7.71 13.92 -5.35
N THR A 126 -7.04 12.88 -5.84
CA THR A 126 -5.82 13.09 -6.61
C THR A 126 -6.18 13.71 -7.97
N PRO A 127 -5.51 14.77 -8.39
CA PRO A 127 -5.76 15.46 -9.66
C PRO A 127 -5.64 14.54 -10.87
N LYS A 128 -6.64 14.57 -11.77
CA LYS A 128 -6.51 14.02 -13.12
C LYS A 128 -6.81 15.09 -14.17
N ILE A 129 -6.17 14.98 -15.33
CA ILE A 129 -6.27 15.97 -16.42
C ILE A 129 -7.73 16.23 -16.84
N LEU A 130 -8.58 15.20 -16.77
CA LEU A 130 -9.96 15.22 -17.23
C LEU A 130 -10.97 14.93 -16.11
N SER A 131 -10.55 14.92 -14.85
CA SER A 131 -11.51 14.73 -13.75
C SER A 131 -12.19 16.04 -13.41
N HIS A 132 -13.51 16.00 -13.26
CA HIS A 132 -14.24 17.08 -12.62
C HIS A 132 -13.93 17.10 -11.11
N PRO A 133 -14.07 18.26 -10.46
CA PRO A 133 -14.11 18.31 -9.00
C PRO A 133 -15.23 17.40 -8.51
N SER A 134 -14.90 16.45 -7.65
CA SER A 134 -15.87 15.51 -7.09
C SER A 134 -16.16 15.81 -5.64
N ARG A 135 -17.38 15.51 -5.20
CA ARG A 135 -17.76 15.59 -3.79
C ARG A 135 -18.53 14.36 -3.34
N LEU A 136 -18.30 13.95 -2.11
CA LEU A 136 -19.12 12.95 -1.44
C LEU A 136 -20.51 13.55 -1.16
N GLU A 137 -21.58 12.89 -1.62
CA GLU A 137 -22.95 13.44 -1.52
C GLU A 137 -23.57 13.37 -0.13
N GLY A 138 -23.01 12.57 0.78
CA GLY A 138 -23.57 12.39 2.13
C GLY A 138 -22.59 11.75 3.09
N THR A 139 -23.07 11.36 4.27
CA THR A 139 -22.25 10.62 5.22
C THR A 139 -22.16 9.16 4.80
N LEU A 140 -20.94 8.64 4.66
CA LEU A 140 -20.66 7.25 4.36
C LEU A 140 -20.06 6.57 5.60
N ARG A 141 -20.58 5.40 5.98
CA ARG A 141 -19.96 4.55 7.00
C ARG A 141 -19.36 3.32 6.33
N ILE A 142 -18.11 3.03 6.65
CA ILE A 142 -17.38 1.88 6.12
C ILE A 142 -16.42 1.34 7.18
N GLY A 143 -16.57 0.06 7.53
CA GLY A 143 -15.89 -0.50 8.69
C GLY A 143 -16.18 0.31 9.95
N LYS A 144 -15.11 0.75 10.64
CA LYS A 144 -15.15 1.61 11.84
C LYS A 144 -15.06 3.10 11.53
N MET A 145 -15.07 3.47 10.25
CA MET A 145 -14.88 4.84 9.81
C MET A 145 -16.20 5.48 9.38
N THR A 146 -16.32 6.77 9.67
CA THR A 146 -17.37 7.66 9.18
C THR A 146 -16.71 8.72 8.31
N LEU A 147 -17.19 8.85 7.08
CA LEU A 147 -16.73 9.80 6.07
C LEU A 147 -17.80 10.87 5.88
N SER A 148 -17.38 12.12 5.81
CA SER A 148 -18.24 13.25 5.45
C SER A 148 -17.46 14.23 4.57
N ALA A 149 -18.15 14.85 3.61
CA ALA A 149 -17.55 15.97 2.89
C ALA A 149 -17.24 17.13 3.86
N SER A 150 -16.14 17.84 3.65
CA SER A 150 -15.89 19.09 4.37
C SER A 150 -16.91 20.15 3.98
N GLU A 151 -17.23 21.03 4.92
CA GLU A 151 -18.10 22.18 4.68
C GLU A 151 -17.44 23.21 3.76
N THR A 152 -16.11 23.28 3.82
CA THR A 152 -15.30 24.25 3.08
C THR A 152 -14.70 23.64 1.81
N ASP A 153 -14.69 24.41 0.74
CA ASP A 153 -13.94 24.10 -0.48
C ASP A 153 -12.49 24.57 -0.35
N PHE A 154 -11.57 23.83 -0.95
CA PHE A 154 -10.16 24.15 -0.90
C PHE A 154 -9.54 24.16 -2.28
N THR A 155 -8.56 25.04 -2.46
CA THR A 155 -7.73 25.04 -3.67
C THR A 155 -6.44 24.27 -3.42
N ASP A 156 -6.17 23.27 -4.26
CA ASP A 156 -4.90 22.53 -4.37
C ASP A 156 -4.07 23.07 -5.55
N VAL A 157 -2.75 23.08 -5.40
CA VAL A 157 -1.80 23.46 -6.45
C VAL A 157 -1.15 22.20 -6.99
N VAL A 158 -1.46 21.84 -8.22
CA VAL A 158 -1.05 20.56 -8.79
C VAL A 158 0.02 20.79 -9.83
N TYR A 159 1.18 20.16 -9.68
CA TYR A 159 2.14 20.09 -10.76
C TYR A 159 1.64 19.15 -11.86
N HIS A 160 1.24 19.75 -12.98
CA HIS A 160 0.72 19.06 -14.15
C HIS A 160 1.87 18.61 -15.06
N TYR A 161 2.03 17.30 -15.19
CA TYR A 161 2.93 16.70 -16.16
C TYR A 161 2.13 16.40 -17.43
N ASP A 162 2.32 17.21 -18.47
CA ASP A 162 1.75 16.91 -19.79
C ASP A 162 2.74 16.01 -20.52
N SER A 163 2.46 14.71 -20.57
CA SER A 163 3.34 13.69 -21.12
C SER A 163 3.38 13.65 -22.65
N GLY A 164 2.72 14.58 -23.34
CA GLY A 164 2.55 14.53 -24.79
C GLY A 164 3.38 15.55 -25.57
N SER A 165 3.10 16.84 -25.40
CA SER A 165 3.47 17.79 -26.47
C SER A 165 3.33 19.26 -26.09
N SER A 166 3.12 19.59 -24.82
CA SER A 166 2.91 20.99 -24.43
C SER A 166 4.13 21.59 -23.76
N MET A 167 4.52 22.79 -24.21
CA MET A 167 5.39 23.71 -23.48
C MET A 167 4.79 24.18 -22.13
N SER A 168 3.66 23.62 -21.69
CA SER A 168 2.92 24.01 -20.49
C SER A 168 3.00 22.99 -19.34
N SER A 169 4.13 22.31 -19.14
CA SER A 169 4.38 21.69 -17.83
C SER A 169 4.37 22.79 -16.78
N GLY A 170 3.46 22.73 -15.82
CA GLY A 170 3.23 23.85 -14.91
C GLY A 170 2.29 23.52 -13.77
N TYR A 171 2.18 24.46 -12.84
CA TYR A 171 1.24 24.34 -11.74
C TYR A 171 -0.16 24.75 -12.19
N LYS A 172 -1.15 23.91 -11.90
CA LYS A 172 -2.58 24.21 -12.09
C LYS A 172 -3.26 24.27 -10.73
N TRP A 173 -4.17 25.22 -10.57
CA TRP A 173 -5.04 25.29 -9.41
C TRP A 173 -6.24 24.35 -9.64
N GLN A 174 -6.54 23.51 -8.66
CA GLN A 174 -7.72 22.64 -8.68
C GLN A 174 -8.53 22.88 -7.41
N VAL A 175 -9.83 23.07 -7.57
CA VAL A 175 -10.74 23.10 -6.42
C VAL A 175 -11.09 21.66 -6.03
N SER A 176 -11.08 21.39 -4.74
CA SER A 176 -11.43 20.10 -4.15
C SER A 176 -12.30 20.32 -2.92
N ARG A 177 -13.21 19.37 -2.66
CA ARG A 177 -13.94 19.28 -1.40
C ARG A 177 -13.44 18.03 -0.66
N PRO A 178 -12.47 18.18 0.26
CA PRO A 178 -11.91 17.06 1.00
C PRO A 178 -12.98 16.22 1.71
N ILE A 179 -12.63 14.98 1.96
CA ILE A 179 -13.42 14.07 2.78
C ILE A 179 -12.78 14.00 4.16
N CYS A 180 -13.50 14.46 5.17
CA CYS A 180 -13.15 14.24 6.57
C CYS A 180 -13.47 12.79 6.93
N VAL A 181 -12.51 12.11 7.54
CA VAL A 181 -12.66 10.74 8.00
C VAL A 181 -12.47 10.73 9.51
N ALA A 182 -13.47 10.23 10.24
CA ALA A 182 -13.37 9.95 11.67
C ALA A 182 -13.45 8.44 11.87
N GLY A 183 -12.63 7.90 12.77
CA GLY A 183 -12.60 6.48 13.08
C GLY A 183 -12.09 6.21 14.48
N HIS A 184 -12.11 4.94 14.86
CA HIS A 184 -11.57 4.49 16.12
C HIS A 184 -10.76 3.21 15.93
N THR A 185 -9.64 3.13 16.63
CA THR A 185 -8.74 1.97 16.57
C THR A 185 -8.42 1.49 17.97
N THR A 186 -8.73 0.22 18.22
CA THR A 186 -8.34 -0.45 19.45
C THR A 186 -6.85 -0.79 19.38
N ALA A 187 -6.02 -0.21 20.25
CA ALA A 187 -4.57 -0.46 20.30
C ALA A 187 -4.02 -0.20 21.71
N SER A 188 -2.83 -0.74 22.01
CA SER A 188 -2.15 -0.51 23.30
C SER A 188 -1.30 0.78 23.34
N SER A 189 -1.17 1.50 22.22
CA SER A 189 -0.54 2.82 22.17
C SER A 189 -1.12 3.71 21.05
N LYS A 190 -0.90 5.03 21.15
CA LYS A 190 -1.31 6.02 20.13
C LYS A 190 -0.62 5.78 18.80
N GLU A 191 0.67 5.47 18.82
CA GLU A 191 1.49 5.23 17.64
C GLU A 191 1.00 3.98 16.88
N SER A 192 0.69 2.91 17.62
CA SER A 192 0.09 1.70 17.03
C SER A 192 -1.30 1.98 16.46
N ALA A 193 -2.12 2.77 17.15
CA ALA A 193 -3.43 3.19 16.64
C ALA A 193 -3.31 3.98 15.33
N ILE A 194 -2.40 4.96 15.26
CA ILE A 194 -2.14 5.78 14.07
C ILE A 194 -1.63 4.91 12.91
N SER A 195 -0.68 4.00 13.17
CA SER A 195 -0.13 3.09 12.14
C SER A 195 -1.22 2.19 11.55
N ARG A 196 -2.04 1.57 12.41
CA ARG A 196 -3.21 0.77 12.02
C ARG A 196 -4.23 1.60 11.23
N ALA A 197 -4.60 2.77 11.74
CA ALA A 197 -5.50 3.70 11.06
C ALA A 197 -4.96 4.11 9.68
N GLY A 198 -3.64 4.30 9.54
CA GLY A 198 -3.01 4.60 8.25
C GLY A 198 -3.19 3.48 7.22
N ARG A 199 -3.08 2.21 7.64
CA ARG A 199 -3.34 1.04 6.77
C ARG A 199 -4.82 0.93 6.40
N GLU A 200 -5.72 1.16 7.36
CA GLU A 200 -7.17 1.18 7.11
C GLU A 200 -7.55 2.30 6.14
N LEU A 201 -7.03 3.51 6.34
CA LEU A 201 -7.25 4.63 5.41
C LEU A 201 -6.69 4.35 4.02
N ARG A 202 -5.55 3.68 3.92
CA ARG A 202 -4.99 3.29 2.62
C ARG A 202 -5.89 2.28 1.90
N ARG A 203 -6.40 1.27 2.61
CA ARG A 203 -7.40 0.34 2.08
C ARG A 203 -8.67 1.09 1.63
N LEU A 204 -9.14 2.03 2.44
CA LEU A 204 -10.27 2.90 2.09
C LEU A 204 -10.01 3.66 0.79
N CYS A 205 -8.85 4.32 0.65
CA CYS A 205 -8.45 4.98 -0.58
C CYS A 205 -8.48 4.04 -1.80
N GLY A 206 -8.00 2.80 -1.66
CA GLY A 206 -8.08 1.78 -2.71
C GLY A 206 -9.52 1.44 -3.09
N LEU A 207 -10.40 1.24 -2.10
CA LEU A 207 -11.82 0.95 -2.33
C LEU A 207 -12.53 2.11 -3.03
N LEU A 208 -12.26 3.35 -2.60
CA LEU A 208 -12.81 4.55 -3.24
C LEU A 208 -12.29 4.70 -4.68
N ALA A 209 -11.01 4.40 -4.93
CA ALA A 209 -10.42 4.44 -6.27
C ALA A 209 -11.07 3.44 -7.23
N VAL A 210 -11.36 2.23 -6.76
CA VAL A 210 -12.08 1.20 -7.52
C VAL A 210 -13.53 1.65 -7.79
N SER A 211 -14.22 2.11 -6.74
CA SER A 211 -15.65 2.44 -6.80
C SER A 211 -15.96 3.66 -7.67
N TRP A 212 -15.15 4.72 -7.54
CA TRP A 212 -15.42 5.99 -8.21
C TRP A 212 -14.55 6.20 -9.44
N GLY A 213 -13.59 5.31 -9.69
CA GLY A 213 -12.63 5.46 -10.80
C GLY A 213 -11.65 6.63 -10.61
N VAL A 214 -11.63 7.25 -9.43
CA VAL A 214 -10.76 8.37 -9.10
C VAL A 214 -10.03 8.07 -7.78
N PRO A 215 -8.68 8.09 -7.78
CA PRO A 215 -7.91 7.91 -6.56
C PRO A 215 -8.11 9.08 -5.60
N TYR A 216 -8.18 8.72 -4.32
CA TYR A 216 -8.09 9.65 -3.20
C TYR A 216 -6.82 9.34 -2.43
N GLU A 217 -6.18 10.37 -1.91
CA GLU A 217 -4.97 10.27 -1.10
C GLU A 217 -5.19 10.85 0.29
N ILE A 218 -4.32 10.47 1.23
CA ILE A 218 -4.33 10.95 2.59
C ILE A 218 -3.64 12.32 2.65
N ALA A 219 -4.44 13.38 2.64
CA ALA A 219 -4.00 14.76 2.78
C ALA A 219 -3.52 15.07 4.20
N HIS A 220 -4.26 14.56 5.18
CA HIS A 220 -3.91 14.67 6.58
C HIS A 220 -3.87 13.26 7.18
N PRO A 221 -2.71 12.81 7.71
CA PRO A 221 -2.60 11.49 8.31
C PRO A 221 -3.53 11.37 9.53
N PRO A 222 -3.92 10.15 9.92
CA PRO A 222 -4.73 9.94 11.09
C PRO A 222 -4.02 10.50 12.33
N MET A 223 -4.72 11.37 13.05
CA MET A 223 -4.26 11.94 14.32
C MET A 223 -5.33 11.72 15.40
N PRO A 224 -4.93 11.51 16.67
CA PRO A 224 -5.87 11.55 17.79
C PRO A 224 -6.70 12.83 17.72
N GLN A 225 -8.01 12.68 17.89
CA GLN A 225 -9.05 13.67 17.65
C GLN A 225 -8.59 15.13 17.93
N TYR A 226 -8.80 16.01 16.94
CA TYR A 226 -8.58 17.44 17.15
C TYR A 226 -9.57 17.94 18.20
N ASP A 227 -9.08 18.72 19.15
CA ASP A 227 -9.93 19.71 19.80
C ASP A 227 -10.59 20.56 18.69
N GLN A 228 -11.87 20.89 18.86
CA GLN A 228 -12.87 21.30 17.84
C GLN A 228 -12.52 22.46 16.87
N GLU A 229 -11.29 22.96 16.85
CA GLU A 229 -10.85 24.12 16.07
C GLU A 229 -10.45 23.81 14.62
N GLY A 230 -10.57 22.54 14.20
CA GLY A 230 -10.16 22.11 12.86
C GLY A 230 -8.64 22.08 12.69
N PRO A 231 -8.09 21.30 11.75
CA PRO A 231 -6.63 21.18 11.62
C PRO A 231 -5.97 22.54 11.31
N PRO A 232 -4.96 22.95 12.11
CA PRO A 232 -4.27 24.20 11.93
C PRO A 232 -3.38 24.11 10.68
N GLN A 233 -3.86 24.68 9.56
CA GLN A 233 -3.12 24.87 8.31
C GLN A 233 -2.69 23.56 7.61
N TYR A 234 -3.57 23.03 6.77
CA TYR A 234 -3.40 21.76 6.04
C TYR A 234 -2.25 21.81 5.03
N LYS A 235 -1.11 21.20 5.38
CA LYS A 235 -0.13 20.75 4.39
C LYS A 235 -0.55 19.36 3.89
N VAL A 236 -1.05 19.29 2.67
CA VAL A 236 -1.62 18.08 2.03
C VAL A 236 -0.52 17.14 1.53
N ARG A 237 0.55 17.74 0.99
CA ARG A 237 1.73 17.09 0.41
C ARG A 237 2.96 17.95 0.74
N PRO A 238 4.20 17.42 0.64
CA PRO A 238 5.39 18.25 0.66
C PRO A 238 5.27 19.40 -0.36
N GLY A 239 5.17 20.63 0.14
CA GLY A 239 5.05 21.83 -0.70
C GLY A 239 3.64 22.27 -1.09
N LEU A 240 2.57 21.54 -0.72
CA LEU A 240 1.19 21.92 -1.02
C LEU A 240 0.44 22.42 0.21
N ARG A 241 -0.39 23.45 0.01
CA ARG A 241 -1.23 24.06 1.03
C ARG A 241 -2.66 24.04 0.53
N LEU A 242 -3.59 23.52 1.32
CA LEU A 242 -5.00 23.81 1.06
C LEU A 242 -5.22 25.27 1.41
N LEU A 243 -5.67 26.04 0.42
CA LEU A 243 -6.14 27.40 0.65
C LEU A 243 -7.66 27.35 0.80
N GLN A 244 -8.15 27.88 1.93
CA GLN A 244 -9.57 27.88 2.32
C GLN A 244 -10.46 28.73 1.40
N GLU A 245 -9.86 29.52 0.51
CA GLU A 245 -10.55 30.37 -0.45
C GLU A 245 -10.47 29.73 -1.84
N ALA A 246 -11.45 28.90 -2.17
CA ALA A 246 -11.63 28.40 -3.52
C ALA A 246 -12.72 29.19 -4.25
N PRO A 247 -12.56 29.46 -5.55
CA PRO A 247 -13.66 29.97 -6.36
C PRO A 247 -14.83 28.97 -6.34
N ALA A 248 -16.06 29.49 -6.39
CA ALA A 248 -17.24 28.64 -6.45
C ALA A 248 -17.18 27.73 -7.69
N VAL A 249 -17.38 26.42 -7.46
CA VAL A 249 -17.44 25.42 -8.54
C VAL A 249 -18.91 25.26 -8.95
N GLU A 250 -19.21 25.57 -10.22
CA GLU A 250 -20.58 25.50 -10.76
C GLU A 250 -21.14 24.08 -10.77
N LYS A 251 -20.29 23.08 -11.02
CA LYS A 251 -20.71 21.68 -11.13
C LYS A 251 -19.73 20.75 -10.43
N TRP A 252 -20.28 19.99 -9.49
CA TRP A 252 -19.59 18.90 -8.82
C TRP A 252 -20.00 17.56 -9.44
N GLU A 253 -19.04 16.68 -9.63
CA GLU A 253 -19.31 15.27 -9.85
C GLU A 253 -19.73 14.65 -8.51
N ALA A 254 -20.91 14.03 -8.52
CA ALA A 254 -21.47 13.33 -7.38
C ALA A 254 -20.75 12.00 -7.18
N HIS A 255 -20.14 11.81 -6.03
CA HIS A 255 -19.64 10.51 -5.61
C HIS A 255 -20.66 9.88 -4.65
N PRO A 256 -21.50 8.95 -5.14
CA PRO A 256 -22.52 8.33 -4.32
C PRO A 256 -21.87 7.37 -3.30
N VAL A 257 -22.62 7.14 -2.22
CA VAL A 257 -22.34 6.09 -1.24
C VAL A 257 -22.47 4.73 -1.94
N PRO A 258 -21.38 3.93 -2.08
CA PRO A 258 -21.48 2.63 -2.72
C PRO A 258 -22.35 1.70 -1.87
N SER A 259 -23.25 0.93 -2.49
CA SER A 259 -24.19 0.06 -1.76
C SER A 259 -23.52 -1.16 -1.10
N TRP A 260 -22.31 -1.50 -1.52
CA TRP A 260 -21.56 -2.71 -1.13
C TRP A 260 -20.59 -2.52 0.05
N THR A 261 -20.54 -1.34 0.67
CA THR A 261 -19.41 -0.88 1.51
C THR A 261 -19.04 -1.80 2.67
N ALA A 262 -20.02 -2.40 3.36
CA ALA A 262 -19.73 -3.24 4.53
C ALA A 262 -19.10 -4.59 4.17
N ASP A 263 -19.61 -5.25 3.12
CA ASP A 263 -19.10 -6.56 2.71
C ASP A 263 -17.75 -6.44 2.02
N ALA A 264 -17.61 -5.47 1.11
CA ALA A 264 -16.33 -5.22 0.45
C ALA A 264 -15.22 -4.84 1.45
N TRP A 265 -15.55 -4.08 2.51
CA TRP A 265 -14.58 -3.75 3.55
C TRP A 265 -13.99 -5.02 4.19
N ARG A 266 -14.84 -6.00 4.50
CA ARG A 266 -14.40 -7.30 5.03
C ARG A 266 -13.65 -8.12 3.99
N GLN A 267 -14.12 -8.16 2.75
CA GLN A 267 -13.42 -8.92 1.70
C GLN A 267 -12.02 -8.34 1.41
N ALA A 268 -11.88 -7.02 1.47
CA ALA A 268 -10.61 -6.34 1.30
C ALA A 268 -9.56 -6.70 2.38
N GLU A 269 -9.94 -7.35 3.49
CA GLU A 269 -9.00 -7.87 4.50
C GLU A 269 -8.22 -9.10 4.05
N ARG A 270 -8.69 -9.79 3.00
CA ARG A 270 -7.97 -10.91 2.41
C ARG A 270 -6.64 -10.43 1.83
N VAL A 271 -5.57 -11.20 2.05
CA VAL A 271 -4.19 -10.80 1.73
C VAL A 271 -4.04 -10.43 0.26
N GLU A 272 -4.61 -11.24 -0.63
CA GLU A 272 -4.60 -11.04 -2.07
C GLU A 272 -5.35 -9.78 -2.51
N LEU A 273 -6.48 -9.46 -1.88
CA LEU A 273 -7.28 -8.28 -2.22
C LEU A 273 -6.69 -7.01 -1.63
N THR A 274 -6.13 -7.05 -0.42
CA THR A 274 -5.33 -5.95 0.12
C THR A 274 -4.18 -5.62 -0.84
N ALA A 275 -3.39 -6.62 -1.24
CA ALA A 275 -2.27 -6.43 -2.16
C ALA A 275 -2.73 -5.89 -3.53
N ALA A 276 -3.85 -6.40 -4.06
CA ALA A 276 -4.43 -5.92 -5.32
C ALA A 276 -4.90 -4.46 -5.23
N LEU A 277 -5.62 -4.09 -4.17
CA LEU A 277 -6.06 -2.72 -3.91
C LEU A 277 -4.87 -1.77 -3.76
N ASP A 278 -3.85 -2.17 -3.01
CA ASP A 278 -2.63 -1.38 -2.82
C ASP A 278 -1.93 -1.12 -4.15
N MET A 279 -1.73 -2.16 -4.96
CA MET A 279 -1.08 -2.03 -6.26
C MET A 279 -1.92 -1.25 -7.26
N PHE A 280 -3.25 -1.43 -7.25
CA PHE A 280 -4.17 -0.64 -8.06
C PHE A 280 -4.11 0.86 -7.69
N LEU A 281 -4.12 1.18 -6.41
CA LEU A 281 -4.01 2.56 -5.93
C LEU A 281 -2.67 3.20 -6.33
N GLU A 282 -1.55 2.47 -6.18
CA GLU A 282 -0.25 2.94 -6.68
C GLU A 282 -0.25 3.16 -8.18
N ALA A 283 -0.85 2.25 -8.94
CA ALA A 283 -0.99 2.39 -10.38
C ALA A 283 -1.72 3.68 -10.75
N GLU A 284 -2.83 3.98 -10.06
CA GLU A 284 -3.61 5.21 -10.23
C GLU A 284 -2.79 6.48 -9.94
N TYR A 285 -2.03 6.51 -8.84
CA TYR A 285 -1.18 7.65 -8.49
C TYR A 285 -0.10 7.95 -9.53
N VAL A 286 0.50 6.92 -10.12
CA VAL A 286 1.60 7.09 -11.06
C VAL A 286 1.17 7.11 -12.52
N THR A 287 -0.09 6.77 -12.85
CA THR A 287 -0.61 6.64 -14.23
C THR A 287 -0.26 7.84 -15.11
N ALA A 288 -0.46 9.07 -14.61
CA ALA A 288 -0.28 10.27 -15.42
C ALA A 288 1.20 10.59 -15.72
N ARG A 289 2.11 10.25 -14.79
CA ARG A 289 3.54 10.61 -14.87
C ARG A 289 4.40 9.47 -15.39
N HIS A 290 4.05 8.25 -15.00
CA HIS A 290 4.79 7.04 -15.28
C HIS A 290 3.87 5.89 -15.74
N PRO A 291 3.24 5.97 -16.94
CA PRO A 291 2.46 4.90 -17.54
C PRO A 291 3.09 3.50 -17.51
N SER A 292 4.41 3.35 -17.70
CA SER A 292 5.09 2.06 -17.64
C SER A 292 5.12 1.49 -16.23
N LEU A 293 5.39 2.33 -15.23
CA LEU A 293 5.33 1.91 -13.82
C LEU A 293 3.89 1.63 -13.40
N SER A 294 2.93 2.40 -13.91
CA SER A 294 1.51 2.16 -13.70
C SER A 294 1.08 0.80 -14.27
N ALA A 295 1.55 0.46 -15.48
CA ALA A 295 1.30 -0.86 -16.07
C ALA A 295 1.89 -2.00 -15.23
N VAL A 296 3.09 -1.82 -14.68
CA VAL A 296 3.68 -2.78 -13.73
C VAL A 296 2.77 -2.97 -12.51
N ALA A 297 2.26 -1.88 -11.94
CA ALA A 297 1.40 -1.91 -10.76
C ALA A 297 0.02 -2.53 -11.06
N TYR A 298 -0.64 -2.21 -12.18
CA TYR A 298 -1.88 -2.90 -12.58
C TYR A 298 -1.66 -4.39 -12.84
N VAL A 299 -0.56 -4.78 -13.49
CA VAL A 299 -0.21 -6.21 -13.66
C VAL A 299 0.00 -6.86 -12.30
N ALA A 300 0.69 -6.21 -11.36
CA ALA A 300 0.88 -6.73 -10.01
C ALA A 300 -0.45 -6.90 -9.25
N ALA A 301 -1.41 -5.98 -9.43
CA ALA A 301 -2.74 -6.13 -8.85
C ALA A 301 -3.48 -7.36 -9.39
N ILE A 302 -3.38 -7.61 -10.71
CA ILE A 302 -3.95 -8.79 -11.37
C ILE A 302 -3.25 -10.08 -10.89
N GLU A 303 -1.92 -10.06 -10.76
CA GLU A 303 -1.13 -11.18 -10.26
C GLU A 303 -1.50 -11.53 -8.82
N ALA A 304 -1.67 -10.54 -7.94
CA ALA A 304 -2.09 -10.74 -6.55
C ALA A 304 -3.42 -11.50 -6.46
N ILE A 305 -4.41 -11.14 -7.28
CA ILE A 305 -5.68 -11.88 -7.36
C ILE A 305 -5.43 -13.29 -7.93
N GLY A 306 -4.65 -13.40 -9.01
CA GLY A 306 -4.31 -14.69 -9.62
C GLY A 306 -3.63 -15.67 -8.67
N ASP A 307 -2.84 -15.19 -7.72
CA ASP A 307 -2.19 -16.01 -6.69
C ASP A 307 -3.19 -16.65 -5.72
N GLY A 308 -4.34 -16.02 -5.46
CA GLY A 308 -5.44 -16.62 -4.70
C GLY A 308 -6.24 -17.66 -5.51
N LEU A 309 -6.33 -17.48 -6.83
CA LEU A 309 -7.15 -18.32 -7.71
C LEU A 309 -6.44 -19.58 -8.22
N PHE A 310 -5.11 -19.54 -8.35
CA PHE A 310 -4.36 -20.59 -9.02
C PHE A 310 -3.23 -21.14 -8.18
N THR A 311 -3.30 -22.44 -7.89
CA THR A 311 -2.19 -23.16 -7.28
C THR A 311 -1.21 -23.64 -8.36
N VAL A 312 0.08 -23.46 -8.10
CA VAL A 312 1.16 -23.87 -8.99
C VAL A 312 2.03 -24.88 -8.28
N GLU A 313 2.18 -26.06 -8.88
CA GLU A 313 3.15 -27.04 -8.41
C GLU A 313 4.56 -26.54 -8.70
N GLN A 314 5.39 -26.46 -7.66
CA GLN A 314 6.80 -26.15 -7.79
C GLN A 314 7.51 -27.27 -8.58
N CYS A 315 8.42 -26.92 -9.52
CA CYS A 315 9.16 -27.98 -10.23
C CYS A 315 9.94 -28.81 -9.21
N LYS A 316 9.68 -30.12 -9.19
CA LYS A 316 10.45 -31.07 -8.38
C LYS A 316 11.96 -31.02 -8.70
N CYS A 317 12.28 -30.67 -9.95
CA CYS A 317 13.63 -30.65 -10.52
C CYS A 317 14.51 -29.46 -10.05
N CYS A 318 14.03 -28.23 -10.23
CA CYS A 318 14.82 -27.00 -10.07
C CYS A 318 14.20 -26.03 -9.07
N LYS A 319 13.12 -26.44 -8.39
CA LYS A 319 12.40 -25.64 -7.40
C LYS A 319 11.85 -24.31 -7.94
N SER A 320 11.85 -24.09 -9.25
CA SER A 320 11.19 -22.93 -9.86
C SER A 320 9.67 -23.05 -9.74
N ILE A 321 8.98 -21.92 -9.71
CA ILE A 321 7.52 -21.82 -9.73
C ILE A 321 7.14 -21.34 -11.15
N PRO A 322 7.04 -22.25 -12.14
CA PRO A 322 6.73 -21.87 -13.50
C PRO A 322 5.27 -21.44 -13.62
N GLY A 323 4.97 -20.45 -14.47
CA GLY A 323 3.59 -20.17 -14.87
C GLY A 323 2.99 -18.85 -14.40
N ALA A 324 3.79 -17.88 -13.91
CA ALA A 324 3.30 -16.53 -13.63
C ALA A 324 2.57 -15.90 -14.83
N THR A 325 3.14 -16.02 -16.04
CA THR A 325 2.47 -15.60 -17.29
C THR A 325 1.16 -16.35 -17.52
N LYS A 326 1.13 -17.67 -17.33
CA LYS A 326 -0.10 -18.47 -17.53
C LYS A 326 -1.20 -18.06 -16.53
N LYS A 327 -0.84 -17.83 -15.25
CA LYS A 327 -1.74 -17.31 -14.22
C LYS A 327 -2.31 -15.97 -14.63
N TYR A 328 -1.46 -15.00 -14.97
CA TYR A 328 -1.89 -13.68 -15.43
C TYR A 328 -2.90 -13.78 -16.58
N LYS A 329 -2.59 -14.56 -17.62
CA LYS A 329 -3.49 -14.76 -18.77
C LYS A 329 -4.82 -15.37 -18.39
N ALA A 330 -4.81 -16.37 -17.51
CA ALA A 330 -6.02 -17.00 -17.01
C ALA A 330 -6.86 -16.03 -16.18
N THR A 331 -6.22 -15.19 -15.35
CA THR A 331 -6.90 -14.19 -14.51
C THR A 331 -7.59 -13.13 -15.35
N ILE A 332 -6.89 -12.51 -16.33
CA ILE A 332 -7.51 -11.44 -17.14
C ILE A 332 -8.72 -11.92 -17.92
N ARG A 333 -8.70 -13.16 -18.43
CA ARG A 333 -9.81 -13.77 -19.19
C ARG A 333 -11.09 -13.95 -18.36
N LEU A 334 -11.03 -13.82 -17.04
CA LEU A 334 -12.22 -13.82 -16.20
C LEU A 334 -13.09 -12.58 -16.45
N VAL A 335 -12.49 -11.45 -16.83
CA VAL A 335 -13.18 -10.15 -16.88
C VAL A 335 -13.15 -9.47 -18.24
N VAL A 336 -12.26 -9.88 -19.16
CA VAL A 336 -12.20 -9.30 -20.51
C VAL A 336 -12.47 -10.34 -21.59
N SER A 337 -12.88 -9.87 -22.77
CA SER A 337 -13.04 -10.71 -23.97
C SER A 337 -11.68 -11.18 -24.51
N GLU A 338 -11.66 -12.29 -25.26
CA GLU A 338 -10.43 -12.85 -25.83
C GLU A 338 -9.63 -11.85 -26.70
N PRO A 339 -10.24 -11.01 -27.56
CA PRO A 339 -9.50 -9.99 -28.30
C PRO A 339 -8.80 -8.96 -27.41
N VAL A 340 -9.40 -8.60 -26.27
CA VAL A 340 -8.78 -7.69 -25.29
C VAL A 340 -7.66 -8.42 -24.55
N ALA A 341 -7.90 -9.66 -24.12
CA ALA A 341 -6.89 -10.49 -23.46
C ALA A 341 -5.62 -10.63 -24.32
N GLN A 342 -5.77 -10.88 -25.63
CA GLN A 342 -4.65 -10.97 -26.57
C GLN A 342 -3.85 -9.67 -26.71
N ARG A 343 -4.48 -8.50 -26.54
CA ARG A 343 -3.76 -7.21 -26.49
C ARG A 343 -3.01 -7.06 -25.17
N LEU A 344 -3.66 -7.37 -24.05
CA LEU A 344 -3.09 -7.27 -22.70
C LEU A 344 -1.95 -8.29 -22.45
N ASP A 345 -1.90 -9.38 -23.21
CA ASP A 345 -0.78 -10.35 -23.18
C ASP A 345 0.58 -9.68 -23.43
N ARG A 346 0.61 -8.68 -24.31
CA ARG A 346 1.86 -7.96 -24.65
C ARG A 346 2.36 -7.11 -23.49
N VAL A 347 1.44 -6.54 -22.70
CA VAL A 347 1.75 -5.71 -21.54
C VAL A 347 2.53 -6.50 -20.48
N TYR A 348 2.25 -7.80 -20.34
CA TYR A 348 3.00 -8.67 -19.44
C TYR A 348 4.50 -8.71 -19.78
N GLY A 349 4.83 -8.75 -21.08
CA GLY A 349 6.22 -8.67 -21.55
C GLY A 349 6.87 -7.32 -21.22
N TRP A 350 6.13 -6.22 -21.40
CA TRP A 350 6.59 -4.88 -21.04
C TRP A 350 6.91 -4.76 -19.56
N ARG A 351 6.00 -5.22 -18.67
CA ARG A 351 6.22 -5.25 -17.22
C ARG A 351 7.55 -5.90 -16.85
N SER A 352 7.87 -7.05 -17.45
CA SER A 352 9.15 -7.74 -17.19
C SER A 352 10.35 -6.89 -17.58
N THR A 353 10.33 -6.29 -18.78
CA THR A 353 11.43 -5.41 -19.23
C THR A 353 11.54 -4.10 -18.46
N THR A 354 10.42 -3.51 -18.01
CA THR A 354 10.43 -2.31 -17.17
C THR A 354 11.07 -2.60 -15.82
N VAL A 355 10.65 -3.68 -15.14
CA VAL A 355 11.18 -4.05 -13.83
C VAL A 355 12.65 -4.48 -13.90
N HIS A 356 13.04 -5.31 -14.87
CA HIS A 356 14.38 -5.90 -14.90
C HIS A 356 15.42 -5.10 -15.69
N ARG A 357 14.99 -4.24 -16.61
CA ARG A 357 15.89 -3.49 -17.51
C ARG A 357 15.66 -1.98 -17.48
N GLY A 358 14.74 -1.48 -16.66
CA GLY A 358 14.39 -0.06 -16.62
C GLY A 358 13.83 0.47 -17.94
N SER A 359 13.29 -0.41 -18.81
CA SER A 359 12.75 -0.02 -20.11
C SER A 359 11.38 0.64 -19.95
N LEU A 360 11.21 1.83 -20.52
CA LEU A 360 9.97 2.59 -20.51
C LEU A 360 9.30 2.50 -21.90
N HIS A 361 8.01 2.18 -21.93
CA HIS A 361 7.23 1.83 -23.13
C HIS A 361 6.17 2.87 -23.49
N SER A 362 6.18 4.02 -22.82
CA SER A 362 5.31 5.17 -23.12
C SER A 362 6.13 6.43 -23.39
N THR A 363 5.49 7.59 -23.43
CA THR A 363 6.10 8.90 -23.67
C THR A 363 6.92 9.43 -22.49
N GLU A 364 7.11 8.63 -21.44
CA GLU A 364 7.94 8.93 -20.26
C GLU A 364 9.40 9.23 -20.62
N VAL A 365 9.88 8.68 -21.74
CA VAL A 365 11.27 8.86 -22.20
C VAL A 365 11.39 10.18 -22.96
N ASN A 366 11.66 11.26 -22.23
CA ASN A 366 12.24 12.52 -22.70
C ASN A 366 11.45 13.32 -23.77
N ALA A 367 10.98 14.49 -23.34
CA ALA A 367 10.49 15.59 -24.19
C ALA A 367 11.44 15.98 -25.35
N SER A 368 12.74 15.66 -25.28
CA SER A 368 13.72 15.97 -26.31
C SER A 368 13.73 15.03 -27.52
N ARG A 369 12.96 13.92 -27.49
CA ARG A 369 12.85 12.96 -28.62
C ARG A 369 11.42 12.84 -29.18
N GLY A 370 10.47 13.62 -28.66
CA GLY A 370 9.03 13.41 -28.80
C GLY A 370 8.48 13.34 -30.23
N TRP A 371 8.98 14.17 -31.15
CA TRP A 371 8.40 14.24 -32.50
C TRP A 371 8.79 13.04 -33.38
N ALA A 372 10.05 12.60 -33.33
CA ALA A 372 10.52 11.48 -34.15
C ALA A 372 9.98 10.12 -33.66
N HIS A 373 9.73 9.98 -32.35
CA HIS A 373 9.16 8.75 -31.77
C HIS A 373 7.64 8.65 -31.93
N MET A 374 6.90 9.77 -31.90
CA MET A 374 5.45 9.76 -32.14
C MET A 374 5.09 9.32 -33.57
N LEU A 375 5.95 9.60 -34.55
CA LEU A 375 5.72 9.26 -35.96
C LEU A 375 6.11 7.82 -36.31
N ASN A 376 6.65 7.04 -35.36
CA ASN A 376 7.04 5.66 -35.62
C ASN A 376 5.85 4.71 -35.38
N PRO A 377 5.30 4.05 -36.42
CA PRO A 377 4.15 3.15 -36.28
C PRO A 377 4.43 1.88 -35.47
N ARG A 378 5.69 1.57 -35.15
CA ARG A 378 6.01 0.52 -34.16
C ARG A 378 5.70 0.95 -32.72
N TYR A 379 5.58 2.26 -32.47
CA TYR A 379 5.17 2.85 -31.20
C TYR A 379 3.69 3.25 -31.18
N SER A 380 2.94 3.11 -32.28
CA SER A 380 1.49 3.33 -32.31
C SER A 380 0.69 2.18 -31.69
N GLU A 381 1.32 1.05 -31.37
CA GLU A 381 0.85 0.08 -30.38
C GLU A 381 1.23 0.56 -28.96
N ASN A 382 0.91 1.83 -28.68
CA ASN A 382 1.43 2.57 -27.53
C ASN A 382 0.84 2.01 -26.23
N LEU A 383 1.65 1.89 -25.18
CA LEU A 383 1.17 1.55 -23.84
C LEU A 383 -0.02 2.43 -23.42
N THR A 384 -0.02 3.70 -23.82
CA THR A 384 -1.12 4.65 -23.59
C THR A 384 -2.48 4.17 -24.09
N ALA A 385 -2.52 3.40 -25.19
CA ALA A 385 -3.78 2.91 -25.78
C ALA A 385 -4.34 1.69 -25.03
N VAL A 386 -3.48 0.83 -24.49
CA VAL A 386 -3.88 -0.40 -23.79
C VAL A 386 -4.00 -0.21 -22.27
N LEU A 387 -3.41 0.86 -21.71
CA LEU A 387 -3.45 1.13 -20.28
C LEU A 387 -4.88 1.30 -19.72
N PRO A 388 -5.83 1.98 -20.42
CA PRO A 388 -7.22 2.02 -19.97
C PRO A 388 -7.88 0.63 -19.91
N GLU A 389 -7.57 -0.26 -20.85
CA GLU A 389 -8.09 -1.64 -20.86
C GLU A 389 -7.50 -2.47 -19.71
N LEU A 390 -6.19 -2.31 -19.45
CA LEU A 390 -5.51 -2.96 -18.34
C LEU A 390 -6.05 -2.50 -16.99
N ARG A 391 -6.21 -1.18 -16.83
CA ARG A 391 -6.82 -0.55 -15.65
C ARG A 391 -8.21 -1.11 -15.41
N GLU A 392 -9.04 -1.16 -16.45
CA GLU A 392 -10.41 -1.66 -16.33
C GLU A 392 -10.46 -3.15 -16.00
N ALA A 393 -9.56 -3.96 -16.57
CA ALA A 393 -9.42 -5.37 -16.22
C ALA A 393 -9.03 -5.54 -14.74
N ALA A 394 -8.05 -4.79 -14.25
CA ALA A 394 -7.65 -4.82 -12.84
C ALA A 394 -8.80 -4.39 -11.92
N ARG A 395 -9.48 -3.28 -12.25
CA ARG A 395 -10.65 -2.77 -11.52
C ARG A 395 -11.76 -3.80 -11.44
N SER A 396 -12.16 -4.38 -12.57
CA SER A 396 -13.21 -5.39 -12.67
C SER A 396 -12.88 -6.66 -11.86
N LEU A 397 -11.60 -7.09 -11.86
CA LEU A 397 -11.17 -8.24 -11.04
C LEU A 397 -11.27 -7.94 -9.55
N ILE A 398 -10.86 -6.74 -9.12
CA ILE A 398 -10.97 -6.31 -7.73
C ILE A 398 -12.44 -6.22 -7.33
N GLU A 399 -13.30 -5.58 -8.13
CA GLU A 399 -14.75 -5.51 -7.89
C GLU A 399 -15.36 -6.90 -7.71
N ARG A 400 -15.09 -7.84 -8.62
CA ARG A 400 -15.54 -9.23 -8.46
C ARG A 400 -14.99 -9.91 -7.23
N GLY A 401 -13.75 -9.61 -6.84
CA GLY A 401 -13.16 -10.12 -5.60
C GLY A 401 -13.86 -9.59 -4.35
N LEU A 402 -14.16 -8.30 -4.33
CA LEU A 402 -14.90 -7.62 -3.26
C LEU A 402 -16.36 -8.11 -3.16
N ASP A 403 -16.97 -8.48 -4.28
CA ASP A 403 -18.31 -9.05 -4.35
C ASP A 403 -18.33 -10.58 -4.16
N ASN A 404 -17.18 -11.20 -3.91
CA ASN A 404 -17.01 -12.66 -3.80
C ASN A 404 -17.56 -13.43 -5.03
N GLN A 405 -17.39 -12.87 -6.22
CA GLN A 405 -17.78 -13.43 -7.52
C GLN A 405 -16.62 -14.07 -8.29
N LEU A 406 -15.43 -14.12 -7.69
CA LEU A 406 -14.30 -14.84 -8.26
C LEU A 406 -14.49 -16.36 -8.13
N PRO A 407 -13.98 -17.16 -9.09
CA PRO A 407 -14.06 -18.62 -9.00
C PRO A 407 -13.27 -19.16 -7.81
N GLU A 408 -13.60 -20.38 -7.37
CA GLU A 408 -12.82 -21.09 -6.35
C GLU A 408 -11.39 -21.39 -6.83
N SER A 409 -10.47 -21.49 -5.86
CA SER A 409 -9.06 -21.78 -6.13
C SER A 409 -8.90 -23.16 -6.80
N ARG A 410 -8.11 -23.24 -7.86
CA ARG A 410 -7.90 -24.46 -8.65
C ARG A 410 -6.49 -24.61 -9.19
N PRO A 411 -6.04 -25.83 -9.54
CA PRO A 411 -4.74 -26.05 -10.17
C PRO A 411 -4.60 -25.34 -11.52
N LEU A 412 -3.44 -24.74 -11.78
CA LEU A 412 -3.19 -24.01 -13.04
C LEU A 412 -3.21 -24.91 -14.29
N HIS A 413 -2.94 -26.21 -14.15
CA HIS A 413 -2.89 -27.15 -15.28
C HIS A 413 -4.26 -27.52 -15.84
N ASP A 414 -5.34 -27.21 -15.12
CA ASP A 414 -6.72 -27.45 -15.56
C ASP A 414 -7.23 -26.38 -16.55
N ILE A 415 -6.37 -25.41 -16.91
CA ILE A 415 -6.70 -24.30 -17.80
C ILE A 415 -6.10 -24.59 -19.18
N GLY A 416 -6.94 -25.09 -20.09
CA GLY A 416 -6.64 -25.37 -21.49
C GLY A 416 -6.42 -24.12 -22.34
#